data_AF-A0A0Q9NTH0-F1
#
_entry.id   AF-A0A0Q9NTH0-F1
#
_cell.length_a   1.000
_cell.length_b   1.000
_cell.length_c   1.000
_cell.angle_alpha   90.00
_cell.angle_beta   90.00
_cell.angle_gamma   90.00
#
_symmetry.space_group_name_H-M   'P 1'
#
loop_
_entity.id
_entity.type
_entity.pdbx_description
1 polymer ?
#
loop_
_entity_poly.entity_id
_entity_poly.type
_entity_poly.pdbx_seq_one_letter_code
_entity_poly.pdbx_strand_id
1 'polypeptide(L)'
;MLLTFPWWGAPQSTRWVVSVYGAQPALLVFQTFAVAFIMTVSISALKICLPRLKQMKGLFRSGFRMVLAGFSLALALAGVRLLGNFLQAGSEPKAAIEWFYETAQQVIVILVSLGLSLPRLAAVAQRLALTLKAARMLRRIQPIWWNLASSEMDLVIDSKPYSRVEFLTVKSVARLQRRISEIRDSEIRAQTRGYVMDTQSAEIVREVETLLYDYADGARNSQKAAMR
;
A
#
# COMPACT_ATOMS: atom_id res chain seq x y z
N MET A 1 29.58 36.09 7.65
CA MET A 1 28.48 36.77 8.38
C MET A 1 27.32 35.79 8.47
N LEU A 2 26.96 35.37 9.68
CA LEU A 2 25.99 34.30 9.93
C LEU A 2 24.58 34.84 9.76
N LEU A 3 23.83 34.28 8.80
CA LEU A 3 22.42 34.55 8.60
C LEU A 3 21.63 33.98 9.79
N THR A 4 21.29 34.82 10.75
CA THR A 4 20.26 34.51 11.74
C THR A 4 18.90 34.66 11.07
N PHE A 5 18.33 33.57 10.58
CA PHE A 5 16.95 33.54 10.07
C PHE A 5 15.96 33.67 11.25
N PRO A 6 15.18 34.76 11.34
CA PRO A 6 14.30 35.02 12.51
C PRO A 6 13.20 33.98 12.70
N TRP A 7 12.79 33.31 11.61
CA TRP A 7 11.59 32.48 11.53
C TRP A 7 11.86 30.98 11.70
N TRP A 8 13.14 30.59 11.81
CA TRP A 8 13.54 29.19 11.92
C TRP A 8 13.44 28.71 13.37
N GLY A 9 12.34 28.09 13.77
CA GLY A 9 12.12 27.54 15.12
C GLY A 9 13.01 26.33 15.50
N ALA A 10 14.29 26.31 15.09
CA ALA A 10 15.24 25.32 15.56
C ALA A 10 15.64 25.61 17.01
N PRO A 11 15.87 24.56 17.82
CA PRO A 11 16.44 24.71 19.16
C PRO A 11 17.70 25.58 19.13
N GLN A 12 17.91 26.41 20.16
CA GLN A 12 19.06 27.33 20.21
C GLN A 12 20.40 26.60 20.01
N SER A 13 20.50 25.33 20.39
CA SER A 13 21.68 24.49 20.20
C SER A 13 22.07 24.34 18.73
N THR A 14 21.10 24.19 17.81
CA THR A 14 21.38 24.02 16.37
C THR A 14 21.91 25.30 15.74
N ARG A 15 21.37 26.47 16.16
CA ARG A 15 21.87 27.79 15.72
C ARG A 15 23.29 28.04 16.22
N TRP A 16 23.59 27.65 17.46
CA TRP A 16 24.91 27.77 18.05
C TRP A 16 25.95 26.90 17.33
N VAL A 17 25.62 25.64 17.05
CA VAL A 17 26.51 24.72 16.33
C VAL A 17 26.86 25.24 14.93
N VAL A 18 25.88 25.74 14.17
CA VAL A 18 26.14 26.32 12.84
C VAL A 18 27.00 27.58 12.94
N SER A 19 26.82 28.40 13.98
CA SER A 19 27.63 29.60 14.18
C SER A 19 29.10 29.33 14.54
N VAL A 20 29.34 28.29 15.34
CA VAL A 20 30.68 27.97 15.87
C VAL A 20 31.45 27.00 14.97
N TYR A 21 30.75 26.06 14.34
CA TYR A 21 31.35 25.04 13.49
C TYR A 21 31.19 25.32 11.99
N GLY A 22 30.36 26.29 11.59
CA GLY A 22 30.09 26.60 10.19
C GLY A 22 31.30 27.05 9.37
N ALA A 23 32.36 27.54 10.03
CA ALA A 23 33.62 27.94 9.39
C ALA A 23 34.72 26.87 9.50
N GLN A 24 34.48 25.75 10.20
CA GLN A 24 35.51 24.74 10.42
C GLN A 24 35.63 23.84 9.18
N PRO A 25 36.85 23.63 8.64
CA PRO A 25 37.06 22.79 7.46
C PRO A 25 36.62 21.34 7.69
N ALA A 26 36.62 20.87 8.95
CA ALA A 26 36.10 19.57 9.33
C ALA A 26 34.61 19.39 8.99
N LEU A 27 33.79 20.45 9.14
CA LEU A 27 32.36 20.39 8.81
C LEU A 27 32.14 20.29 7.30
N LEU A 28 32.94 21.01 6.50
CA LEU A 28 32.92 20.91 5.04
C LEU A 28 33.30 19.51 4.56
N VAL A 29 34.35 18.93 5.13
CA VAL A 29 34.77 17.55 4.81
C VAL A 29 33.65 16.57 5.15
N PHE A 30 33.10 16.63 6.36
CA PHE A 30 31.99 15.78 6.79
C PHE A 30 30.77 15.91 5.88
N GLN A 31 30.36 17.15 5.54
CA GLN A 31 29.23 17.39 4.65
C GLN A 31 29.49 16.84 3.24
N THR A 32 30.72 16.95 2.73
CA THR A 32 31.10 16.40 1.42
C THR A 32 31.02 14.88 1.42
N PHE A 33 31.49 14.22 2.49
CA PHE A 33 31.33 12.77 2.66
C PHE A 33 29.85 12.35 2.75
N ALA A 34 29.03 13.09 3.48
CA ALA A 34 27.60 12.81 3.58
C ALA A 34 26.90 12.92 2.21
N VAL A 35 27.21 13.97 1.45
CA VAL A 35 26.66 14.15 0.09
C VAL A 35 27.16 13.05 -0.85
N ALA A 36 28.44 12.71 -0.81
CA ALA A 36 29.00 11.62 -1.61
C ALA A 36 28.32 10.28 -1.30
N PHE A 37 28.13 9.95 -0.01
CA PHE A 37 27.42 8.75 0.42
C PHE A 37 25.98 8.70 -0.13
N ILE A 38 25.22 9.80 0.01
CA ILE A 38 23.86 9.90 -0.53
C ILE A 38 23.84 9.69 -2.05
N MET A 39 24.80 10.27 -2.78
CA MET A 39 24.92 10.07 -4.22
C MET A 39 25.22 8.60 -4.56
N THR A 40 26.17 7.97 -3.88
CA THR A 40 26.56 6.58 -4.14
C THR A 40 25.40 5.60 -3.88
N VAL A 41 24.68 5.79 -2.78
CA VAL A 41 23.50 4.98 -2.43
C VAL A 41 22.39 5.19 -3.45
N SER A 42 22.11 6.44 -3.83
CA SER A 42 21.06 6.77 -4.81
C SER A 42 21.37 6.18 -6.18
N ILE A 43 22.62 6.28 -6.65
CA ILE A 43 23.08 5.68 -7.91
C ILE A 43 22.97 4.16 -7.87
N SER A 44 23.37 3.54 -6.75
CA SER A 44 23.27 2.09 -6.57
C SER A 44 21.81 1.63 -6.61
N ALA A 45 20.93 2.33 -5.90
CA ALA A 45 19.49 2.06 -5.93
C ALA A 45 18.91 2.21 -7.35
N LEU A 46 19.24 3.30 -8.05
CA LEU A 46 18.85 3.52 -9.45
C LEU A 46 19.31 2.37 -10.35
N LYS A 47 20.59 1.98 -10.29
CA LYS A 47 21.16 0.89 -11.09
C LYS A 47 20.48 -0.46 -10.84
N ILE A 48 20.11 -0.76 -9.60
CA ILE A 48 19.43 -2.01 -9.24
C ILE A 48 17.95 -1.96 -9.66
N CYS A 49 17.27 -0.82 -9.49
CA CYS A 49 15.84 -0.70 -9.69
C CYS A 49 15.43 -0.46 -11.16
N LEU A 50 16.22 0.29 -11.94
CA LEU A 50 15.91 0.63 -13.34
C LEU A 50 15.68 -0.60 -14.25
N PRO A 51 16.55 -1.64 -14.24
CA PRO A 51 16.37 -2.82 -15.10
C PRO A 51 15.12 -3.63 -14.72
N ARG A 52 14.83 -3.71 -13.41
CA ARG A 52 13.71 -4.48 -12.87
C ARG A 52 12.35 -3.84 -13.14
N LEU A 53 12.32 -2.55 -13.45
CA LEU A 53 11.09 -1.80 -13.67
C LEU A 53 10.34 -2.22 -14.93
N LYS A 54 11.05 -2.76 -15.93
CA LYS A 54 10.44 -3.32 -17.15
C LYS A 54 9.66 -4.62 -16.87
N GLN A 55 9.99 -5.33 -15.80
CA GLN A 55 9.35 -6.60 -15.44
C GLN A 55 8.13 -6.42 -14.52
N MET A 56 7.95 -5.23 -13.93
CA MET A 56 6.87 -4.93 -12.99
C MET A 56 5.62 -4.40 -13.70
N LYS A 57 4.44 -4.90 -13.33
CA LYS A 57 3.13 -4.46 -13.86
C LYS A 57 2.27 -3.81 -12.76
N GLY A 58 1.39 -2.89 -13.16
CA GLY A 58 0.39 -2.28 -12.27
C GLY A 58 0.95 -1.30 -11.23
N LEU A 59 0.31 -1.26 -10.05
CA LEU A 59 0.61 -0.32 -8.96
C LEU A 59 2.05 -0.43 -8.44
N PHE A 60 2.66 -1.61 -8.52
CA PHE A 60 4.08 -1.81 -8.18
C PHE A 60 5.02 -0.98 -9.07
N ARG A 61 4.70 -0.86 -10.36
CA ARG A 61 5.47 -0.05 -11.30
C ARG A 61 5.35 1.44 -10.97
N SER A 62 4.17 1.88 -10.52
CA SER A 62 3.93 3.26 -10.10
C SER A 62 4.71 3.59 -8.81
N GLY A 63 4.64 2.73 -7.80
CA GLY A 63 5.40 2.90 -6.55
C GLY A 63 6.91 2.96 -6.79
N PHE A 64 7.45 2.04 -7.61
CA PHE A 64 8.87 2.06 -7.96
C PHE A 64 9.28 3.30 -8.79
N ARG A 65 8.39 3.84 -9.63
CA ARG A 65 8.64 5.10 -10.33
C ARG A 65 8.69 6.29 -9.37
N MET A 66 7.83 6.33 -8.36
CA MET A 66 7.90 7.35 -7.30
C MET A 66 9.22 7.26 -6.53
N VAL A 67 9.66 6.05 -6.15
CA VAL A 67 10.94 5.87 -5.47
C VAL A 67 12.11 6.34 -6.33
N LEU A 68 12.13 5.98 -7.62
CA LEU A 68 13.16 6.45 -8.55
C LEU A 68 13.14 7.96 -8.75
N ALA A 69 11.95 8.57 -8.85
CA ALA A 69 11.82 10.02 -8.93
C ALA A 69 12.41 10.70 -7.69
N GLY A 70 12.20 10.11 -6.50
CA GLY A 70 12.79 10.57 -5.24
C GLY A 70 14.33 10.50 -5.26
N PHE A 71 14.90 9.37 -5.73
CA PHE A 71 16.35 9.23 -5.86
C PHE A 71 16.96 10.17 -6.90
N SER A 72 16.30 10.37 -8.04
CA SER A 72 16.73 11.33 -9.06
C SER A 72 16.69 12.77 -8.53
N LEU A 73 15.65 13.13 -7.78
CA LEU A 73 15.54 14.44 -7.13
C LEU A 73 16.62 14.62 -6.05
N ALA A 74 16.90 13.59 -5.26
CA ALA A 74 17.98 13.60 -4.28
C ALA A 74 19.36 13.82 -4.92
N LEU A 75 19.62 13.18 -6.08
CA LEU A 75 20.85 13.40 -6.86
C LEU A 75 20.93 14.83 -7.39
N ALA A 76 19.84 15.37 -7.91
CA ALA A 76 19.78 16.76 -8.37
C ALA A 76 20.08 17.74 -7.23
N LEU A 77 19.46 17.54 -6.05
CA LEU A 77 19.72 18.36 -4.86
C LEU A 77 21.15 18.24 -4.35
N ALA A 78 21.73 17.03 -4.36
CA ALA A 78 23.13 16.82 -4.01
C ALA A 78 24.05 17.63 -4.94
N GLY A 79 23.78 17.62 -6.25
CA GLY A 79 24.51 18.42 -7.23
C GLY A 79 24.36 19.92 -7.00
N VAL A 80 23.13 20.41 -6.79
CA VAL A 80 22.86 21.82 -6.47
C VAL A 80 23.54 22.25 -5.18
N ARG A 81 23.58 21.39 -4.15
CA ARG A 81 24.26 21.68 -2.88
C ARG A 81 25.77 21.74 -3.02
N LEU A 82 26.37 20.90 -3.88
CA LEU A 82 27.79 21.00 -4.22
C LEU A 82 28.09 22.32 -4.95
N LEU A 83 27.24 22.74 -5.89
CA LEU A 83 27.36 24.04 -6.55
C LEU A 83 27.22 25.21 -5.56
N GLY A 84 26.25 25.13 -4.65
CA GLY A 84 25.98 26.17 -3.65
C GLY A 84 27.12 26.38 -2.65
N ASN A 85 27.98 25.38 -2.43
CA ASN A 85 29.18 25.54 -1.61
C ASN A 85 30.21 26.50 -2.23
N PHE A 86 30.17 26.73 -3.55
CA PHE A 86 31.05 27.67 -4.24
C PHE A 86 30.48 29.10 -4.32
N LEU A 87 29.23 29.32 -3.90
CA LEU A 87 28.62 30.65 -3.88
C LEU A 87 29.01 31.44 -2.63
N GLN A 88 29.24 32.74 -2.79
CA GLN A 88 29.57 33.63 -1.69
C GLN A 88 28.44 33.66 -0.65
N ALA A 89 28.82 33.60 0.63
CA ALA A 89 27.91 33.63 1.75
C ALA A 89 27.15 34.97 1.81
N GLY A 90 25.82 34.92 1.95
CA GLY A 90 24.98 36.12 2.04
C GLY A 90 24.37 36.61 0.72
N SER A 91 24.64 35.93 -0.40
CA SER A 91 23.99 36.22 -1.67
C SER A 91 22.53 35.75 -1.69
N GLU A 92 21.61 36.56 -2.25
CA GLU A 92 20.22 36.17 -2.50
C GLU A 92 20.04 34.79 -3.18
N PRO A 93 20.83 34.42 -4.21
CA PRO A 93 20.74 33.09 -4.81
C PRO A 93 21.02 31.95 -3.83
N LYS A 94 21.87 32.15 -2.82
CA LYS A 94 22.14 31.12 -1.81
C LYS A 94 20.94 30.86 -0.90
N ALA A 95 20.24 31.92 -0.49
CA ALA A 95 19.04 31.80 0.35
C ALA A 95 17.89 31.09 -0.40
N ALA A 96 17.71 31.37 -1.70
CA ALA A 96 16.74 30.68 -2.53
C ALA A 96 17.04 29.17 -2.68
N ILE A 97 18.32 28.82 -2.82
CA ILE A 97 18.77 27.41 -2.88
C ILE A 97 18.53 26.69 -1.55
N GLU A 98 18.79 27.34 -0.41
CA GLU A 98 18.55 26.76 0.93
C GLU A 98 17.06 26.46 1.15
N TRP A 99 16.17 27.40 0.84
CA TRP A 99 14.72 27.19 0.94
C TRP A 99 14.21 26.07 0.02
N PHE A 100 14.70 26.03 -1.22
CA PHE A 100 14.36 24.96 -2.16
C PHE A 100 14.84 23.60 -1.66
N TYR A 101 16.05 23.54 -1.09
CA TYR A 101 16.62 22.30 -0.56
C TYR A 101 15.77 21.70 0.56
N GLU A 102 15.30 22.53 1.49
CA GLU A 102 14.48 22.09 2.63
C GLU A 102 13.12 21.57 2.19
N THR A 103 12.47 22.30 1.29
CA THR A 103 11.18 21.90 0.73
C THR A 103 11.32 20.60 -0.05
N ALA A 104 12.35 20.50 -0.89
CA ALA A 104 12.58 19.31 -1.70
C ALA A 104 12.99 18.10 -0.86
N GLN A 105 13.71 18.27 0.26
CA GLN A 105 14.03 17.20 1.20
C GLN A 105 12.76 16.58 1.80
N GLN A 106 11.78 17.40 2.21
CA GLN A 106 10.50 16.88 2.72
C GLN A 106 9.76 16.09 1.64
N VAL A 107 9.72 16.63 0.41
CA VAL A 107 9.07 15.96 -0.73
C VAL A 107 9.73 14.61 -1.03
N ILE A 108 11.07 14.52 -1.00
CA ILE A 108 11.79 13.25 -1.22
C ILE A 108 11.40 12.21 -0.16
N VAL A 109 11.38 12.59 1.12
CA VAL A 109 11.01 11.67 2.21
C VAL A 109 9.58 11.15 2.01
N ILE A 110 8.65 12.04 1.66
CA ILE A 110 7.26 11.68 1.36
C ILE A 110 7.20 10.72 0.17
N LEU A 111 7.90 11.04 -0.93
CA LEU A 111 7.90 10.24 -2.15
C LEU A 111 8.46 8.83 -1.92
N VAL A 112 9.58 8.72 -1.21
CA VAL A 112 10.23 7.45 -0.89
C VAL A 112 9.37 6.63 0.07
N SER A 113 8.83 7.26 1.11
CA SER A 113 7.98 6.57 2.10
C SER A 113 6.69 6.05 1.46
N LEU A 114 6.02 6.88 0.65
CA LEU A 114 4.84 6.46 -0.12
C LEU A 114 5.19 5.34 -1.09
N GLY A 115 6.27 5.49 -1.86
CA GLY A 115 6.71 4.50 -2.84
C GLY A 115 7.02 3.13 -2.22
N LEU A 116 7.60 3.10 -1.02
CA LEU A 116 7.84 1.86 -0.25
C LEU A 116 6.57 1.29 0.41
N SER A 117 5.61 2.15 0.77
CA SER A 117 4.33 1.72 1.36
C SER A 117 3.33 1.21 0.33
N LEU A 118 3.41 1.66 -0.93
CA LEU A 118 2.47 1.30 -2.01
C LEU A 118 2.32 -0.22 -2.21
N PRO A 119 3.38 -1.03 -2.23
CA PRO A 119 3.29 -2.49 -2.29
C PRO A 119 2.43 -3.10 -1.17
N ARG A 120 2.59 -2.60 0.06
CA ARG A 120 1.82 -3.08 1.22
C ARG A 120 0.37 -2.61 1.14
N LEU A 121 0.15 -1.36 0.74
CA LEU A 121 -1.19 -0.81 0.54
C LEU A 121 -1.94 -1.53 -0.59
N ALA A 122 -1.26 -1.91 -1.67
CA ALA A 122 -1.86 -2.67 -2.76
C ALA A 122 -2.32 -4.05 -2.29
N ALA A 123 -1.51 -4.76 -1.48
CA ALA A 123 -1.89 -6.04 -0.90
C ALA A 123 -3.08 -5.91 0.06
N VAL A 124 -3.11 -4.85 0.87
CA VAL A 124 -4.24 -4.56 1.78
C VAL A 124 -5.50 -4.19 0.99
N ALA A 125 -5.37 -3.33 -0.02
CA ALA A 125 -6.47 -2.92 -0.89
C ALA A 125 -7.07 -4.10 -1.66
N GLN A 126 -6.25 -5.03 -2.14
CA GLN A 126 -6.73 -6.28 -2.76
C GLN A 126 -7.53 -7.13 -1.77
N ARG A 127 -7.04 -7.30 -0.53
CA ARG A 127 -7.79 -8.02 0.53
C ARG A 127 -9.10 -7.32 0.88
N LEU A 128 -9.10 -5.99 0.93
CA LEU A 128 -10.30 -5.19 1.15
C LEU A 128 -11.29 -5.31 0.00
N ALA A 129 -10.83 -5.26 -1.25
CA ALA A 129 -11.67 -5.43 -2.42
C ALA A 129 -12.32 -6.84 -2.44
N LEU A 130 -11.56 -7.88 -2.10
CA LEU A 130 -12.08 -9.24 -1.99
C LEU A 130 -13.10 -9.39 -0.87
N THR A 131 -12.83 -8.84 0.32
CA THR A 131 -13.80 -8.87 1.43
C THR A 131 -15.07 -8.09 1.09
N LEU A 132 -14.95 -6.95 0.39
CA LEU A 132 -16.12 -6.17 -0.06
C LEU A 132 -16.93 -6.92 -1.13
N LYS A 133 -16.25 -7.61 -2.06
CA LYS A 133 -16.88 -8.44 -3.10
C LYS A 133 -17.59 -9.64 -2.47
N ALA A 134 -16.92 -10.37 -1.57
CA ALA A 134 -17.48 -11.50 -0.84
C ALA A 134 -18.69 -11.08 -0.01
N ALA A 135 -18.59 -9.93 0.66
CA ALA A 135 -19.72 -9.37 1.36
C ALA A 135 -20.86 -9.07 0.37
N ARG A 136 -20.64 -8.33 -0.72
CA ARG A 136 -21.68 -8.05 -1.73
C ARG A 136 -22.38 -9.32 -2.23
N MET A 137 -21.64 -10.39 -2.45
CA MET A 137 -22.18 -11.69 -2.85
C MET A 137 -23.03 -12.34 -1.76
N LEU A 138 -22.60 -12.25 -0.50
CA LEU A 138 -23.38 -12.73 0.64
C LEU A 138 -24.76 -12.06 0.72
N ARG A 139 -24.86 -10.76 0.40
CA ARG A 139 -26.16 -10.07 0.28
C ARG A 139 -27.04 -10.64 -0.82
N ARG A 140 -26.45 -11.04 -1.96
CA ARG A 140 -27.19 -11.64 -3.07
C ARG A 140 -27.67 -13.06 -2.75
N ILE A 141 -26.89 -13.82 -1.99
CA ILE A 141 -27.21 -15.18 -1.61
C ILE A 141 -28.18 -15.28 -0.43
N GLN A 142 -28.19 -14.27 0.45
CA GLN A 142 -29.09 -14.23 1.61
C GLN A 142 -30.56 -14.58 1.30
N PRO A 143 -31.22 -14.02 0.26
CA PRO A 143 -32.61 -14.39 -0.06
C PRO A 143 -32.76 -15.84 -0.54
N ILE A 144 -31.80 -16.35 -1.33
CA ILE A 144 -31.80 -17.74 -1.82
C ILE A 144 -31.70 -18.70 -0.64
N TRP A 145 -30.76 -18.41 0.26
CA TRP A 145 -30.60 -19.16 1.49
C TRP A 145 -31.86 -19.12 2.34
N TRP A 146 -32.50 -17.96 2.52
CA TRP A 146 -33.72 -17.85 3.33
C TRP A 146 -34.86 -18.70 2.77
N ASN A 147 -35.03 -18.71 1.44
CA ASN A 147 -36.06 -19.50 0.78
C ASN A 147 -35.84 -21.01 0.99
N LEU A 148 -34.60 -21.50 0.87
CA LEU A 148 -34.24 -22.91 1.09
C LEU A 148 -34.22 -23.30 2.59
N ALA A 149 -33.73 -22.41 3.44
CA ALA A 149 -33.66 -22.61 4.89
C ALA A 149 -35.05 -22.66 5.53
N SER A 150 -36.02 -21.91 5.00
CA SER A 150 -37.40 -21.93 5.47
C SER A 150 -38.12 -23.25 5.18
N SER A 151 -37.71 -24.00 4.15
CA SER A 151 -38.27 -25.32 3.83
C SER A 151 -37.55 -26.47 4.53
N GLU A 152 -36.28 -26.28 4.95
CA GLU A 152 -35.47 -27.29 5.67
C GLU A 152 -34.72 -26.71 6.89
N MET A 153 -35.47 -26.25 7.90
CA MET A 153 -34.92 -25.62 9.12
C MET A 153 -33.91 -26.48 9.90
N ASP A 154 -33.93 -27.81 9.75
CA ASP A 154 -33.02 -28.74 10.46
C ASP A 154 -31.54 -28.65 10.01
N LEU A 155 -31.24 -28.03 8.86
CA LEU A 155 -29.87 -27.90 8.34
C LEU A 155 -29.21 -26.56 8.67
N VAL A 156 -29.96 -25.66 9.31
CA VAL A 156 -29.49 -24.29 9.59
C VAL A 156 -28.72 -24.26 10.91
N ILE A 157 -27.39 -24.30 10.82
CA ILE A 157 -26.52 -24.29 12.00
C ILE A 157 -26.45 -22.88 12.65
N ASP A 158 -26.82 -21.81 11.93
CA ASP A 158 -26.95 -20.46 12.51
C ASP A 158 -28.02 -19.64 11.77
N SER A 159 -29.12 -19.31 12.48
CA SER A 159 -30.30 -18.62 11.94
C SER A 159 -30.27 -17.11 12.14
N LYS A 160 -29.21 -16.56 12.75
CA LYS A 160 -29.17 -15.14 13.10
C LYS A 160 -29.24 -14.24 11.85
N PRO A 161 -30.18 -13.28 11.81
CA PRO A 161 -30.28 -12.33 10.72
C PRO A 161 -29.08 -11.38 10.68
N TYR A 162 -28.72 -10.97 9.47
CA TYR A 162 -27.48 -10.25 9.20
C TYR A 162 -27.48 -8.84 9.81
N SER A 163 -26.56 -8.56 10.74
CA SER A 163 -26.26 -7.19 11.13
C SER A 163 -25.47 -6.51 10.02
N ARG A 164 -25.93 -5.32 9.56
CA ARG A 164 -25.26 -4.52 8.50
C ARG A 164 -23.78 -4.24 8.81
N VAL A 165 -23.40 -4.30 10.09
CA VAL A 165 -22.06 -3.97 10.60
C VAL A 165 -21.12 -5.19 10.60
N GLU A 166 -21.63 -6.41 10.84
CA GLU A 166 -20.82 -7.63 10.79
C GLU A 166 -20.33 -7.99 9.37
N PHE A 167 -20.96 -7.41 8.36
CA PHE A 167 -20.70 -7.62 6.94
C PHE A 167 -19.31 -7.20 6.48
N LEU A 168 -18.71 -6.22 7.16
CA LEU A 168 -17.38 -5.69 6.85
C LEU A 168 -16.27 -6.41 7.61
N THR A 169 -16.60 -7.43 8.40
CA THR A 169 -15.59 -8.17 9.15
C THR A 169 -14.85 -9.17 8.27
N VAL A 170 -13.59 -9.46 8.64
CA VAL A 170 -12.67 -10.41 7.97
C VAL A 170 -13.27 -11.82 7.83
N LYS A 171 -14.36 -12.13 8.53
CA LYS A 171 -15.06 -13.43 8.48
C LYS A 171 -16.04 -13.57 7.31
N SER A 172 -16.19 -12.57 6.44
CA SER A 172 -17.16 -12.61 5.33
C SER A 172 -16.94 -13.77 4.36
N VAL A 173 -15.69 -14.13 4.05
CA VAL A 173 -15.37 -15.25 3.14
C VAL A 173 -15.71 -16.61 3.76
N ALA A 174 -15.31 -16.86 5.01
CA ALA A 174 -15.63 -18.10 5.71
C ALA A 174 -17.15 -18.28 5.90
N ARG A 175 -17.87 -17.18 6.16
CA ARG A 175 -19.33 -17.19 6.24
C ARG A 175 -19.98 -17.44 4.88
N LEU A 176 -19.45 -16.86 3.79
CA LEU A 176 -19.92 -17.12 2.43
C LEU A 176 -19.73 -18.59 2.04
N GLN A 177 -18.58 -19.16 2.36
CA GLN A 177 -18.30 -20.59 2.14
C GLN A 177 -19.29 -21.47 2.90
N ARG A 178 -19.57 -21.16 4.17
CA ARG A 178 -20.56 -21.90 4.96
C ARG A 178 -21.96 -21.82 4.35
N ARG A 179 -22.40 -20.63 3.93
CA ARG A 179 -23.74 -20.47 3.33
C ARG A 179 -23.87 -21.19 1.99
N ILE A 180 -22.80 -21.27 1.19
CA ILE A 180 -22.85 -22.05 -0.05
C ILE A 180 -22.97 -23.54 0.23
N SER A 181 -22.26 -24.06 1.23
CA SER A 181 -22.36 -25.46 1.64
C SER A 181 -23.78 -25.79 2.12
N GLU A 182 -24.36 -24.95 2.98
CA GLU A 182 -25.73 -25.14 3.47
C GLU A 182 -26.77 -25.09 2.33
N ILE A 183 -26.58 -24.23 1.32
CA ILE A 183 -27.45 -24.18 0.12
C ILE A 183 -27.34 -25.48 -0.67
N ARG A 184 -26.13 -26.00 -0.90
CA ARG A 184 -25.91 -27.24 -1.65
C ARG A 184 -26.47 -28.46 -0.91
N ASP A 185 -26.26 -28.52 0.40
CA ASP A 185 -26.80 -29.60 1.23
C ASP A 185 -28.35 -29.59 1.22
N SER A 186 -28.95 -28.40 1.31
CA SER A 186 -30.41 -28.23 1.21
C SER A 186 -30.94 -28.56 -0.18
N GLU A 187 -30.21 -28.20 -1.24
CA GLU A 187 -30.56 -28.51 -2.63
C GLU A 187 -30.58 -30.02 -2.88
N ILE A 188 -29.54 -30.75 -2.44
CA ILE A 188 -29.44 -32.21 -2.62
C ILE A 188 -30.64 -32.92 -1.97
N ARG A 189 -31.05 -32.49 -0.77
CA ARG A 189 -32.24 -33.04 -0.12
C ARG A 189 -33.52 -32.61 -0.83
N ALA A 190 -33.66 -31.34 -1.18
CA ALA A 190 -34.86 -30.85 -1.85
C ALA A 190 -35.06 -31.53 -3.23
N GLN A 191 -33.99 -31.90 -3.93
CA GLN A 191 -34.05 -32.68 -5.18
C GLN A 191 -34.73 -34.04 -4.99
N THR A 192 -34.53 -34.72 -3.85
CA THR A 192 -35.27 -35.98 -3.55
C THR A 192 -36.78 -35.77 -3.41
N ARG A 193 -37.23 -34.52 -3.25
CA ARG A 193 -38.64 -34.11 -3.18
C ARG A 193 -39.11 -33.41 -4.46
N GLY A 194 -38.31 -33.45 -5.54
CA GLY A 194 -38.66 -32.85 -6.84
C GLY A 194 -38.43 -31.34 -6.94
N TYR A 195 -37.76 -30.71 -5.98
CA TYR A 195 -37.38 -29.30 -6.08
C TYR A 195 -36.23 -29.13 -7.08
N VAL A 196 -36.35 -28.09 -7.92
CA VAL A 196 -35.29 -27.64 -8.82
C VAL A 196 -35.08 -26.16 -8.57
N MET A 197 -33.83 -25.77 -8.31
CA MET A 197 -33.46 -24.37 -8.12
C MET A 197 -33.69 -23.58 -9.40
N ASP A 198 -34.22 -22.36 -9.29
CA ASP A 198 -34.38 -21.50 -10.46
C ASP A 198 -33.02 -21.15 -11.08
N THR A 199 -33.02 -20.91 -12.40
CA THR A 199 -31.80 -20.70 -13.18
C THR A 199 -31.02 -19.47 -12.72
N GLN A 200 -31.69 -18.42 -12.25
CA GLN A 200 -31.07 -17.19 -11.77
C GLN A 200 -30.34 -17.43 -10.43
N SER A 201 -30.98 -18.12 -9.49
CA SER A 201 -30.36 -18.51 -8.22
C SER A 201 -29.19 -19.47 -8.44
N ALA A 202 -29.32 -20.42 -9.35
CA ALA A 202 -28.24 -21.35 -9.70
C ALA A 202 -27.02 -20.62 -10.29
N GLU A 203 -27.24 -19.60 -11.13
CA GLU A 203 -26.16 -18.76 -11.66
C GLU A 203 -25.45 -17.97 -10.56
N ILE A 204 -26.20 -17.37 -9.63
CA ILE A 204 -25.63 -16.63 -8.49
C ILE A 204 -24.80 -17.55 -7.60
N VAL A 205 -25.29 -18.76 -7.31
CA VAL A 205 -24.54 -19.77 -6.54
C VAL A 205 -23.23 -20.13 -7.25
N ARG A 206 -23.27 -20.35 -8.57
CA ARG A 206 -22.09 -20.65 -9.38
C ARG A 206 -21.07 -19.51 -9.40
N GLU A 207 -21.52 -18.26 -9.49
CA GLU A 207 -20.66 -17.07 -9.42
C GLU A 207 -19.92 -17.01 -8.08
N VAL A 208 -20.60 -17.36 -6.99
CA VAL A 208 -20.02 -17.39 -5.64
C VAL A 208 -19.05 -18.55 -5.45
N GLU A 209 -19.37 -19.74 -5.96
CA GLU A 209 -18.46 -20.88 -5.94
C GLU A 209 -17.16 -20.57 -6.69
N THR A 210 -17.27 -19.94 -7.87
CA THR A 210 -16.11 -19.50 -8.66
C THR A 210 -15.24 -18.53 -7.87
N LEU A 211 -15.87 -17.54 -7.21
CA LEU A 211 -15.16 -16.57 -6.37
C LEU A 211 -14.44 -17.23 -5.18
N LEU A 212 -15.07 -18.22 -4.54
CA LEU A 212 -14.47 -18.95 -3.41
C LEU A 212 -13.30 -19.83 -3.88
N TYR A 213 -13.40 -20.44 -5.05
CA TYR A 213 -12.35 -21.24 -5.65
C TYR A 213 -11.11 -20.38 -5.98
N ASP A 214 -11.31 -19.24 -6.65
CA ASP A 214 -10.25 -18.28 -6.95
C ASP A 214 -9.56 -17.76 -5.69
N TYR A 215 -10.33 -17.57 -4.61
CA TYR A 215 -9.80 -17.13 -3.32
C TYR A 215 -8.92 -18.21 -2.65
N ALA A 216 -9.36 -19.47 -2.66
CA ALA A 216 -8.61 -20.59 -2.09
C ALA A 216 -7.27 -20.80 -2.82
N ASP A 217 -7.28 -20.74 -4.15
CA ASP A 217 -6.07 -20.84 -4.97
C ASP A 217 -5.13 -19.65 -4.76
N GLY A 218 -5.68 -18.43 -4.68
CA GLY A 218 -4.91 -17.22 -4.36
C GLY A 218 -4.23 -17.28 -2.98
N ALA A 219 -4.92 -17.80 -1.96
CA ALA A 219 -4.38 -17.98 -0.62
C ALA A 219 -3.26 -19.03 -0.59
N ARG A 220 -3.47 -20.17 -1.26
CA ARG A 220 -2.48 -21.27 -1.34
C ARG A 220 -1.22 -20.85 -2.08
N ASN A 221 -1.35 -20.07 -3.16
CA ASN A 221 -0.22 -19.54 -3.91
C ASN A 221 0.56 -18.46 -3.13
N SER A 222 -0.15 -17.61 -2.38
CA SER A 222 0.48 -16.60 -1.52
C SER A 222 1.27 -17.23 -0.36
N GLN A 223 0.77 -18.32 0.21
CA GLN A 223 1.45 -19.06 1.29
C GLN A 223 2.70 -19.77 0.79
N LYS A 224 2.66 -20.40 -0.41
CA LYS A 224 3.85 -20.98 -1.05
C LYS A 224 4.92 -19.94 -1.38
N ALA A 225 4.53 -18.73 -1.78
CA ALA A 225 5.46 -17.65 -2.08
C ALA A 225 6.14 -17.07 -0.83
N ALA A 226 5.53 -17.19 0.35
CA ALA A 226 6.10 -16.73 1.62
C ALA A 226 7.04 -17.75 2.28
N MET A 227 7.01 -19.02 1.86
CA MET A 227 7.90 -20.08 2.36
C MET A 227 9.15 -20.29 1.49
N ARG A 228 9.35 -19.47 0.46
CA ARG A 228 10.52 -19.46 -0.42
C ARG A 228 11.32 -18.18 -0.20
#